data_AF-A0A7X8MKI2-F1
#
_entry.id   AF-A0A7X8MKI2-F1
#
_cell.length_a   1.000
_cell.length_b   1.000
_cell.length_c   1.000
_cell.angle_alpha   90.00
_cell.angle_beta   90.00
_cell.angle_gamma   90.00
#
_symmetry.space_group_name_H-M   'P 1'
#
loop_
_entity.id
_entity.type
_entity.pdbx_description
1 polymer ?
#
loop_
_entity_poly.entity_id
_entity_poly.type
_entity_poly.pdbx_seq_one_letter_code
_entity_poly.pdbx_strand_id
1 'polypeptide(L)'
;LDEPGLYSEFLVADDMDTPGTDLNILQTVIVPHDLASLPQDTLTQTSNLPAGQFKRYFLQVPEGSGQLQLKLDVGQKGRARMHVISPWGWQEVSSYAGVGETMVREQASLTFDKPAAGVWEVVVYSSSTLSTFDLKQTNYKLEASLKDVTAVAQKKPIDRYLITAVPSSYQEEGQLTVTLHFWHYNTKVPAAGVVMINNRLYELEQGTVTLTLPLNSTPIPLHISW
;
A
#
# COMPACT_ATOMS: atom_id res chain seq x y z
N LEU A 1 5.29 9.92 4.42
CA LEU A 1 4.36 9.82 3.28
C LEU A 1 3.01 9.79 3.91
N ASP A 2 2.34 10.93 3.97
CA ASP A 2 1.26 11.13 4.95
C ASP A 2 -0.10 11.19 4.26
N GLU A 3 -0.11 11.45 2.94
CA GLU A 3 -1.31 11.55 2.13
C GLU A 3 -1.53 10.27 1.30
N PRO A 4 -2.79 9.83 1.12
CA PRO A 4 -3.11 8.73 0.22
C PRO A 4 -2.79 9.06 -1.25
N GLY A 5 -2.13 8.13 -1.93
CA GLY A 5 -1.70 8.31 -3.31
C GLY A 5 -0.70 7.26 -3.79
N LEU A 6 -0.22 7.48 -5.01
CA LEU A 6 0.86 6.71 -5.62
C LEU A 6 2.07 7.63 -5.75
N TYR A 7 3.18 7.19 -5.18
CA TYR A 7 4.46 7.89 -5.18
C TYR A 7 5.43 7.04 -5.97
N SER A 8 6.16 7.64 -6.89
CA SER A 8 7.16 6.92 -7.68
C SER A 8 8.41 7.76 -7.81
N GLU A 9 9.55 7.10 -7.65
CA GLU A 9 10.86 7.71 -7.70
C GLU A 9 11.85 6.71 -8.28
N PHE A 10 12.93 7.23 -8.86
CA PHE A 10 14.04 6.39 -9.31
C PHE A 10 15.11 6.37 -8.22
N LEU A 11 15.49 5.17 -7.79
CA LEU A 11 16.78 4.97 -7.15
C LEU A 11 17.84 5.00 -8.25
N VAL A 12 18.68 6.03 -8.20
CA VAL A 12 19.74 6.27 -9.17
C VAL A 12 21.06 5.79 -8.57
N ALA A 13 21.81 4.99 -9.33
CA ALA A 13 23.21 4.70 -9.05
C ALA A 13 24.04 5.11 -10.27
N ASP A 14 25.12 5.84 -10.01
CA ASP A 14 25.93 6.51 -11.03
C ASP A 14 27.41 6.33 -10.70
N ASP A 15 28.19 5.97 -11.71
CA ASP A 15 29.64 5.97 -11.69
C ASP A 15 30.14 7.26 -12.37
N MET A 16 30.84 8.09 -11.61
CA MET A 16 31.28 9.41 -12.08
C MET A 16 32.31 9.33 -13.21
N ASP A 17 32.93 8.15 -13.43
CA ASP A 17 33.90 7.91 -14.49
C ASP A 17 33.24 7.52 -15.83
N THR A 18 31.93 7.29 -15.85
CA THR A 18 31.15 6.99 -17.06
C THR A 18 30.24 8.16 -17.44
N PRO A 19 30.07 8.45 -18.74
CA PRO A 19 29.12 9.46 -19.18
C PRO A 19 27.69 8.91 -19.09
N GLY A 20 26.83 9.53 -18.29
CA GLY A 20 25.40 9.25 -18.25
C GLY A 20 24.89 8.93 -16.86
N THR A 21 23.92 8.02 -16.77
CA THR A 21 23.46 7.43 -15.51
C THR A 21 23.47 5.93 -15.70
N ASP A 22 24.27 5.22 -14.91
CA ASP A 22 24.50 3.78 -15.14
C ASP A 22 23.29 2.91 -14.77
N LEU A 23 22.54 3.29 -13.74
CA LEU A 23 21.40 2.51 -13.26
C LEU A 23 20.28 3.39 -12.72
N ASN A 24 19.07 3.11 -13.20
CA ASN A 24 17.83 3.65 -12.68
C ASN A 24 16.90 2.50 -12.29
N ILE A 25 16.51 2.43 -11.02
CA ILE A 25 15.52 1.47 -10.52
C ILE A 25 14.26 2.25 -10.12
N LEU A 26 13.15 2.02 -10.84
CA LEU A 26 11.87 2.60 -10.47
C LEU A 26 11.34 1.94 -9.19
N GLN A 27 11.06 2.77 -8.19
CA GLN A 27 10.37 2.39 -6.97
C GLN A 27 9.00 3.06 -6.95
N THR A 28 7.97 2.29 -6.61
CA THR A 28 6.61 2.79 -6.47
C THR A 28 6.05 2.39 -5.12
N VAL A 29 5.53 3.37 -4.39
CA VAL A 29 4.87 3.18 -3.08
C VAL A 29 3.44 3.68 -3.20
N ILE A 30 2.50 2.89 -2.70
CA ILE A 30 1.08 3.25 -2.64
C ILE A 30 0.69 3.43 -1.18
N VAL A 31 0.13 4.59 -0.87
CA VAL A 31 -0.48 4.90 0.42
C VAL A 31 -2.00 4.87 0.22
N PRO A 32 -2.72 3.87 0.74
CA PRO A 32 -4.17 3.77 0.56
C PRO A 32 -4.94 4.58 1.60
N HIS A 33 -6.21 4.87 1.30
CA HIS A 33 -7.20 5.23 2.31
C HIS A 33 -7.56 3.99 3.13
N ASP A 34 -7.38 4.07 4.45
CA ASP A 34 -7.83 3.02 5.37
C ASP A 34 -9.32 3.17 5.67
N LEU A 35 -10.16 2.49 4.88
CA LEU A 35 -11.61 2.57 5.01
C LEU A 35 -12.09 2.18 6.41
N ALA A 36 -11.50 1.16 7.03
CA ALA A 36 -11.92 0.67 8.35
C ALA A 36 -11.56 1.61 9.51
N SER A 37 -10.73 2.63 9.25
CA SER A 37 -10.43 3.69 10.21
C SER A 37 -11.37 4.90 10.08
N LEU A 38 -12.16 4.97 9.02
CA LEU A 38 -13.05 6.09 8.74
C LEU A 38 -14.40 5.93 9.44
N PRO A 39 -15.11 7.04 9.73
CA PRO A 39 -16.49 6.98 10.21
C PRO A 39 -17.38 6.15 9.28
N GLN A 40 -18.12 5.19 9.85
CA GLN A 40 -19.01 4.28 9.12
C GLN A 40 -18.30 3.45 8.04
N ASP A 41 -17.00 3.21 8.20
CA ASP A 41 -16.16 2.49 7.25
C ASP A 41 -16.26 3.02 5.80
N THR A 42 -16.51 4.33 5.66
CA THR A 42 -16.90 4.96 4.40
C THR A 42 -16.00 6.15 4.04
N LEU A 43 -15.43 6.09 2.84
CA LEU A 43 -14.79 7.21 2.18
C LEU A 43 -15.79 7.93 1.26
N THR A 44 -15.83 9.25 1.36
CA THR A 44 -16.57 10.11 0.44
C THR A 44 -15.62 11.13 -0.19
N GLN A 45 -15.59 11.20 -1.52
CA GLN A 45 -14.71 12.09 -2.26
C GLN A 45 -15.50 12.80 -3.37
N THR A 46 -15.39 14.13 -3.43
CA THR A 46 -15.94 14.92 -4.53
C THR A 46 -14.81 15.46 -5.39
N SER A 47 -14.96 15.41 -6.70
CA SER A 47 -13.97 15.97 -7.60
C SER A 47 -14.57 16.40 -8.93
N ASN A 48 -13.74 17.06 -9.73
CA ASN A 48 -14.06 17.55 -11.04
C ASN A 48 -12.93 17.18 -11.99
N LEU A 49 -13.28 16.54 -13.11
CA LEU A 49 -12.33 16.03 -14.09
C LEU A 49 -12.64 16.57 -15.50
N PRO A 50 -11.67 17.20 -16.18
CA PRO A 50 -11.79 17.54 -17.60
C PRO A 50 -12.09 16.31 -18.46
N ALA A 51 -12.56 16.53 -19.69
CA ALA A 51 -12.81 15.44 -20.65
C ALA A 51 -11.55 14.57 -20.85
N GLY A 52 -11.72 13.25 -20.79
CA GLY A 52 -10.65 12.27 -20.97
C GLY A 52 -9.65 12.14 -19.81
N GLN A 53 -9.82 12.92 -18.74
CA GLN A 53 -8.97 12.84 -17.54
C GLN A 53 -9.52 11.81 -16.54
N PHE A 54 -8.66 11.37 -15.63
CA PHE A 54 -9.02 10.43 -14.58
C PHE A 54 -8.40 10.80 -13.23
N LYS A 55 -8.96 10.24 -12.16
CA LYS A 55 -8.39 10.29 -10.81
C LYS A 55 -8.39 8.89 -10.22
N ARG A 56 -7.31 8.54 -9.53
CA ARG A 56 -7.11 7.24 -8.89
C ARG A 56 -7.34 7.38 -7.39
N TYR A 57 -7.99 6.38 -6.80
CA TYR A 57 -8.21 6.23 -5.37
C TYR A 57 -7.71 4.85 -4.96
N PHE A 58 -6.82 4.79 -3.98
CA PHE A 58 -6.31 3.55 -3.43
C PHE A 58 -7.04 3.27 -2.11
N LEU A 59 -7.63 2.09 -1.98
CA LEU A 59 -8.47 1.71 -0.85
C LEU A 59 -7.88 0.49 -0.16
N GLN A 60 -7.61 0.58 1.14
CA GLN A 60 -7.21 -0.59 1.92
C GLN A 60 -8.47 -1.36 2.32
N VAL A 61 -8.52 -2.63 1.92
CA VAL A 61 -9.56 -3.57 2.32
C VAL A 61 -8.95 -4.57 3.30
N PRO A 62 -9.41 -4.60 4.56
CA PRO A 62 -8.98 -5.61 5.53
C PRO A 62 -9.31 -7.03 5.09
N GLU A 63 -8.56 -7.99 5.63
CA GLU A 63 -8.93 -9.40 5.51
C GLU A 63 -10.29 -9.63 6.19
N GLY A 64 -11.11 -10.52 5.62
CA GLY A 64 -12.40 -10.89 6.21
C GLY A 64 -13.52 -9.85 6.10
N SER A 65 -13.34 -8.76 5.35
CA SER A 65 -14.45 -7.86 4.99
C SER A 65 -15.54 -8.63 4.23
N GLY A 66 -16.80 -8.43 4.61
CA GLY A 66 -17.92 -9.10 3.94
C GLY A 66 -18.26 -8.49 2.58
N GLN A 67 -18.17 -7.17 2.44
CA GLN A 67 -18.43 -6.48 1.17
C GLN A 67 -17.58 -5.21 1.02
N LEU A 68 -17.19 -4.93 -0.24
CA LEU A 68 -16.75 -3.61 -0.69
C LEU A 68 -17.82 -3.05 -1.64
N GLN A 69 -18.39 -1.90 -1.30
CA GLN A 69 -19.38 -1.20 -2.11
C GLN A 69 -18.78 0.10 -2.66
N LEU A 70 -18.84 0.26 -3.99
CA LEU A 70 -18.40 1.45 -4.69
C LEU A 70 -19.58 2.09 -5.39
N LYS A 71 -19.75 3.39 -5.18
CA LYS A 71 -20.81 4.19 -5.80
C LYS A 71 -20.23 5.46 -6.39
N LEU A 72 -20.50 5.67 -7.67
CA LEU A 72 -20.16 6.89 -8.40
C LEU A 72 -21.45 7.63 -8.72
N ASP A 73 -21.57 8.86 -8.25
CA ASP A 73 -22.65 9.78 -8.57
C ASP A 73 -22.12 10.96 -9.39
N VAL A 74 -22.69 11.17 -10.57
CA VAL A 74 -22.31 12.24 -11.51
C VAL A 74 -23.46 13.24 -11.69
N GLY A 75 -24.71 12.87 -11.35
CA GLY A 75 -25.89 13.65 -11.68
C GLY A 75 -25.98 13.93 -13.18
N GLN A 76 -26.36 15.16 -13.56
CA GLN A 76 -26.38 15.63 -14.94
C GLN A 76 -25.15 16.50 -15.29
N LYS A 77 -24.08 16.43 -14.48
CA LYS A 77 -22.94 17.37 -14.53
C LYS A 77 -21.67 16.75 -15.11
N GLY A 78 -21.82 15.80 -16.01
CA GLY A 78 -20.71 15.08 -16.61
C GLY A 78 -21.09 13.69 -17.08
N ARG A 79 -20.07 12.92 -17.44
CA ARG A 79 -20.19 11.51 -17.78
C ARG A 79 -18.91 10.81 -17.35
N ALA A 80 -19.01 9.90 -16.38
CA ALA A 80 -17.85 9.17 -15.86
C ALA A 80 -18.19 7.71 -15.58
N ARG A 81 -17.15 6.88 -15.43
CA ARG A 81 -17.27 5.48 -14.99
C ARG A 81 -16.10 5.12 -14.10
N MET A 82 -16.23 4.01 -13.38
CA MET A 82 -15.18 3.45 -12.56
C MET A 82 -14.49 2.31 -13.31
N HIS A 83 -13.16 2.28 -13.27
CA HIS A 83 -12.37 1.08 -13.49
C HIS A 83 -11.80 0.65 -12.14
N VAL A 84 -12.11 -0.56 -11.71
CA VAL A 84 -11.75 -1.08 -10.39
C VAL A 84 -10.78 -2.21 -10.58
N ILE A 85 -9.62 -2.15 -9.92
CA ILE A 85 -8.56 -3.15 -9.97
C ILE A 85 -8.38 -3.72 -8.57
N SER A 86 -8.53 -5.04 -8.47
CA SER A 86 -8.32 -5.78 -7.23
C SER A 86 -6.83 -5.91 -6.89
N PRO A 87 -6.47 -6.26 -5.64
CA PRO A 87 -5.10 -6.53 -5.23
C PRO A 87 -4.38 -7.60 -6.07
N TRP A 88 -5.15 -8.49 -6.71
CA TRP A 88 -4.62 -9.54 -7.58
C TRP A 88 -4.55 -9.14 -9.06
N GLY A 89 -4.89 -7.89 -9.40
CA GLY A 89 -4.87 -7.36 -10.76
C GLY A 89 -6.10 -7.65 -11.60
N TRP A 90 -7.12 -8.35 -11.06
CA TRP A 90 -8.40 -8.49 -11.76
C TRP A 90 -9.12 -7.15 -11.85
N GLN A 91 -9.70 -6.85 -13.02
CA GLN A 91 -10.33 -5.58 -13.32
C GLN A 91 -11.82 -5.73 -13.61
N GLU A 92 -12.63 -4.83 -13.07
CA GLU A 92 -14.04 -4.66 -13.37
C GLU A 92 -14.34 -3.19 -13.75
N VAL A 93 -15.26 -2.98 -14.68
CA VAL A 93 -15.58 -1.64 -15.20
C VAL A 93 -17.08 -1.40 -15.05
N SER A 94 -17.44 -0.29 -14.41
CA SER A 94 -18.84 0.09 -14.24
C SER A 94 -19.45 0.56 -15.57
N SER A 95 -20.79 0.58 -15.64
CA SER A 95 -21.48 1.41 -16.63
C SER A 95 -21.11 2.89 -16.45
N TYR A 96 -21.34 3.69 -17.49
CA TYR A 96 -21.27 5.14 -17.34
C TYR A 96 -22.39 5.64 -16.43
N ALA A 97 -22.02 6.56 -15.55
CA ALA A 97 -22.90 7.45 -14.80
C ALA A 97 -22.86 8.84 -15.43
N GLY A 98 -23.97 9.56 -15.37
CA GLY A 98 -24.11 10.90 -15.90
C GLY A 98 -24.89 10.96 -17.21
N VAL A 99 -24.63 12.02 -17.99
CA VAL A 99 -25.31 12.26 -19.27
C VAL A 99 -25.00 11.16 -20.29
N GLY A 100 -25.94 10.91 -21.20
CA GLY A 100 -25.83 9.89 -22.23
C GLY A 100 -27.02 9.91 -23.19
N GLU A 101 -26.93 9.16 -24.28
CA GLU A 101 -27.99 9.10 -25.30
C GLU A 101 -29.05 8.04 -24.97
N THR A 102 -28.65 6.94 -24.33
CA THR A 102 -29.54 5.81 -23.99
C THR A 102 -29.25 5.31 -22.58
N MET A 103 -30.31 4.90 -21.86
CA MET A 103 -30.24 4.39 -20.48
C MET A 103 -29.41 5.27 -19.55
N VAL A 104 -29.69 6.58 -19.56
CA VAL A 104 -29.06 7.59 -18.70
C VAL A 104 -29.29 7.23 -17.24
N ARG A 105 -28.20 7.04 -16.50
CA ARG A 105 -28.22 6.83 -15.05
C ARG A 105 -27.29 7.84 -14.42
N GLU A 106 -27.79 8.59 -13.45
CA GLU A 106 -26.98 9.57 -12.72
C GLU A 106 -25.89 8.90 -11.87
N GLN A 107 -26.09 7.62 -11.55
CA GLN A 107 -25.23 6.84 -10.68
C GLN A 107 -24.82 5.52 -11.31
N ALA A 108 -23.62 5.07 -10.97
CA ALA A 108 -23.12 3.72 -11.24
C ALA A 108 -22.62 3.11 -9.93
N SER A 109 -22.76 1.79 -9.79
CA SER A 109 -22.34 1.09 -8.58
C SER A 109 -21.74 -0.25 -8.92
N LEU A 110 -20.74 -0.65 -8.15
CA LEU A 110 -20.13 -1.97 -8.16
C LEU A 110 -20.10 -2.49 -6.72
N THR A 111 -20.31 -3.78 -6.55
CA THR A 111 -20.29 -4.43 -5.25
C THR A 111 -19.51 -5.72 -5.37
N PHE A 112 -18.56 -5.89 -4.46
CA PHE A 112 -17.70 -7.06 -4.39
C PHE A 112 -18.01 -7.78 -3.09
N ASP A 113 -18.59 -8.98 -3.20
CA ASP A 113 -18.80 -9.87 -2.06
C ASP A 113 -17.50 -10.55 -1.67
N LYS A 114 -17.20 -10.57 -0.37
CA LYS A 114 -15.98 -11.15 0.21
C LYS A 114 -14.72 -10.70 -0.57
N PRO A 115 -14.48 -9.38 -0.68
CA PRO A 115 -13.39 -8.84 -1.47
C PRO A 115 -12.02 -9.37 -0.98
N ALA A 116 -11.08 -9.51 -1.91
CA ALA A 116 -9.70 -9.81 -1.58
C ALA A 116 -9.12 -8.76 -0.63
N ALA A 117 -8.40 -9.22 0.40
CA ALA A 117 -7.65 -8.35 1.30
C ALA A 117 -6.50 -7.67 0.54
N GLY A 118 -6.26 -6.39 0.83
CA GLY A 118 -5.16 -5.63 0.24
C GLY A 118 -5.59 -4.28 -0.33
N VAL A 119 -4.72 -3.70 -1.14
CA VAL A 119 -4.96 -2.39 -1.77
C VAL A 119 -5.72 -2.58 -3.08
N TRP A 120 -6.93 -2.04 -3.12
CA TRP A 120 -7.73 -1.89 -4.32
C TRP A 120 -7.47 -0.54 -4.96
N GLU A 121 -7.55 -0.48 -6.28
CA GLU A 121 -7.48 0.77 -7.03
C GLU A 121 -8.82 1.05 -7.71
N VAL A 122 -9.34 2.26 -7.53
CA VAL A 122 -10.53 2.77 -8.22
C VAL A 122 -10.13 3.97 -9.06
N VAL A 123 -10.24 3.83 -10.38
CA VAL A 123 -10.01 4.91 -11.34
C VAL A 123 -11.34 5.46 -11.78
N VAL A 124 -11.63 6.70 -11.38
CA VAL A 124 -12.77 7.44 -11.93
C VAL A 124 -12.30 8.13 -13.20
N TYR A 125 -12.85 7.70 -14.33
CA TYR A 125 -12.54 8.21 -15.65
C TYR A 125 -13.68 9.11 -16.16
N SER A 126 -13.33 10.33 -16.54
CA SER A 126 -14.22 11.28 -17.22
C SER A 126 -14.21 11.00 -18.72
N SER A 127 -15.39 10.84 -19.31
CA SER A 127 -15.53 10.54 -20.74
C SER A 127 -14.80 11.56 -21.60
N SER A 128 -14.14 11.11 -22.67
CA SER A 128 -13.56 12.02 -23.67
C SER A 128 -14.61 12.71 -24.55
N THR A 129 -15.85 12.21 -24.58
CA THR A 129 -16.92 12.69 -25.47
C THR A 129 -17.89 13.67 -24.79
N LEU A 130 -17.44 14.41 -23.77
CA LEU A 130 -18.30 15.36 -23.05
C LEU A 130 -18.81 16.49 -23.95
N SER A 131 -18.07 16.85 -24.99
CA SER A 131 -18.46 17.89 -25.94
C SER A 131 -19.75 17.57 -26.69
N THR A 132 -20.10 16.29 -26.86
CA THR A 132 -21.40 15.86 -27.42
C THR A 132 -22.58 16.31 -26.57
N PHE A 133 -22.34 16.66 -25.31
CA PHE A 133 -23.35 17.12 -24.35
C PHE A 133 -23.12 18.58 -23.93
N ASP A 134 -22.32 19.35 -24.69
CA ASP A 134 -21.91 20.72 -24.36
C ASP A 134 -21.21 20.86 -22.99
N LEU A 135 -20.59 19.77 -22.52
CA LEU A 135 -19.84 19.72 -21.27
C LEU A 135 -18.34 19.69 -21.53
N LYS A 136 -17.57 20.33 -20.64
CA LYS A 136 -16.09 20.33 -20.67
C LYS A 136 -15.46 19.47 -19.58
N GLN A 137 -16.25 19.12 -18.58
CA GLN A 137 -15.78 18.49 -17.36
C GLN A 137 -16.89 17.65 -16.72
N THR A 138 -16.47 16.70 -15.89
CA THR A 138 -17.36 15.85 -15.09
C THR A 138 -17.16 16.16 -13.62
N ASN A 139 -18.22 16.63 -12.97
CA ASN A 139 -18.30 16.69 -11.52
C ASN A 139 -18.86 15.37 -11.00
N TYR A 140 -18.26 14.81 -9.96
CA TYR A 140 -18.73 13.57 -9.36
C TYR A 140 -18.50 13.52 -7.85
N LYS A 141 -19.25 12.60 -7.22
CA LYS A 141 -19.04 12.10 -5.86
C LYS A 141 -18.77 10.60 -5.94
N LEU A 142 -17.62 10.18 -5.43
CA LEU A 142 -17.27 8.78 -5.21
C LEU A 142 -17.50 8.45 -3.74
N GLU A 143 -18.24 7.38 -3.49
CA GLU A 143 -18.38 6.75 -2.18
C GLU A 143 -17.81 5.33 -2.25
N ALA A 144 -16.95 5.00 -1.30
CA ALA A 144 -16.44 3.65 -1.11
C ALA A 144 -16.69 3.25 0.34
N SER A 145 -17.35 2.11 0.56
CA SER A 145 -17.69 1.65 1.91
C SER A 145 -17.42 0.17 2.08
N LEU A 146 -17.03 -0.22 3.29
CA LEU A 146 -16.96 -1.61 3.69
C LEU A 146 -18.21 -1.99 4.48
N LYS A 147 -18.65 -3.23 4.31
CA LYS A 147 -19.68 -3.84 5.16
C LYS A 147 -19.19 -5.14 5.77
N ASP A 148 -19.76 -5.45 6.91
CA ASP A 148 -19.44 -6.63 7.72
C ASP A 148 -17.92 -6.72 7.93
N VAL A 149 -17.33 -5.60 8.35
CA VAL A 149 -15.91 -5.54 8.72
C VAL A 149 -15.75 -6.36 9.99
N THR A 150 -15.37 -7.62 9.81
CA THR A 150 -14.96 -8.44 10.95
C THR A 150 -13.56 -7.97 11.29
N ALA A 151 -13.37 -7.36 12.46
CA ALA A 151 -12.04 -7.11 12.97
C ALA A 151 -11.32 -8.45 13.03
N VAL A 152 -10.39 -8.69 12.10
CA VAL A 152 -9.50 -9.83 12.21
C VAL A 152 -8.71 -9.57 13.47
N ALA A 153 -9.03 -10.30 14.54
CA ALA A 153 -8.21 -10.34 15.74
C ALA A 153 -6.78 -10.49 15.23
N GLN A 154 -5.92 -9.50 15.48
CA GLN A 154 -4.56 -9.46 14.94
C GLN A 154 -3.99 -10.86 15.12
N LYS A 155 -3.92 -11.63 14.02
CA LYS A 155 -3.39 -12.99 14.09
C LYS A 155 -1.98 -12.77 14.57
N LYS A 156 -1.64 -13.37 15.72
CA LYS A 156 -0.29 -13.35 16.26
C LYS A 156 0.64 -13.52 15.06
N PRO A 157 1.56 -12.57 14.80
CA PRO A 157 2.38 -12.60 13.60
C PRO A 157 2.89 -14.02 13.43
N ILE A 158 2.83 -14.57 12.21
CA ILE A 158 3.62 -15.77 11.91
C ILE A 158 5.02 -15.42 12.39
N ASP A 159 5.64 -16.25 13.25
CA ASP A 159 6.94 -16.02 13.88
C ASP A 159 8.06 -16.00 12.82
N ARG A 160 8.01 -15.01 11.93
CA ARG A 160 8.89 -14.71 10.82
C ARG A 160 9.34 -13.28 11.01
N TYR A 161 10.63 -13.15 11.20
CA TYR A 161 11.27 -11.89 11.49
C TYR A 161 12.17 -11.49 10.33
N LEU A 162 12.12 -10.22 9.96
CA LEU A 162 13.17 -9.61 9.18
C LEU A 162 14.31 -9.29 10.14
N ILE A 163 15.49 -9.82 9.86
CA ILE A 163 16.68 -9.63 10.68
C ILE A 163 17.68 -8.80 9.88
N THR A 164 18.08 -7.65 10.42
CA THR A 164 19.14 -6.83 9.83
C THR A 164 20.30 -6.71 10.81
N ALA A 165 21.52 -6.67 10.29
CA ALA A 165 22.73 -6.50 11.10
C ALA A 165 23.37 -5.15 10.76
N VAL A 166 23.61 -4.34 11.78
CA VAL A 166 24.32 -3.07 11.68
C VAL A 166 25.63 -3.20 12.44
N PRO A 167 26.78 -3.36 11.75
CA PRO A 167 28.08 -3.34 12.39
C PRO A 167 28.42 -1.92 12.86
N SER A 168 29.05 -1.80 14.03
CA SER A 168 29.61 -0.52 14.49
C SER A 168 30.79 -0.12 13.62
N SER A 169 30.90 1.19 13.34
CA SER A 169 32.08 1.77 12.68
C SER A 169 33.34 1.75 13.57
N TYR A 170 33.15 1.55 14.88
CA TYR A 170 34.22 1.44 15.87
C TYR A 170 34.60 -0.03 16.08
N GLN A 171 35.89 -0.32 15.95
CA GLN A 171 36.50 -1.61 16.23
C GLN A 171 37.47 -1.43 17.39
N GLU A 172 37.27 -2.17 18.48
CA GLU A 172 38.13 -2.16 19.65
C GLU A 172 38.86 -3.50 19.71
N GLU A 173 40.19 -3.48 19.77
CA GLU A 173 41.04 -4.66 20.05
C GLU A 173 40.63 -5.98 19.37
N GLY A 174 40.37 -5.97 18.07
CA GLY A 174 40.04 -7.20 17.31
C GLY A 174 38.63 -7.75 17.59
N GLN A 175 37.73 -6.93 18.13
CA GLN A 175 36.30 -7.21 18.30
C GLN A 175 35.46 -6.25 17.45
N LEU A 176 34.35 -6.78 16.94
CA LEU A 176 33.32 -6.05 16.20
C LEU A 176 32.03 -6.07 17.01
N THR A 177 31.49 -4.89 17.29
CA THR A 177 30.14 -4.79 17.83
C THR A 177 29.14 -4.78 16.68
N VAL A 178 28.11 -5.62 16.76
CA VAL A 178 27.03 -5.71 15.79
C VAL A 178 25.71 -5.56 16.53
N THR A 179 24.84 -4.67 16.07
CA THR A 179 23.45 -4.60 16.50
C THR A 179 22.59 -5.36 15.51
N LEU A 180 21.91 -6.39 15.99
CA LEU A 180 20.87 -7.08 15.24
C LEU A 180 19.53 -6.44 15.53
N HIS A 181 18.78 -6.11 14.49
CA HIS A 181 17.39 -5.66 14.59
C HIS A 181 16.45 -6.75 14.11
N PHE A 182 15.38 -6.96 14.85
CA PHE A 182 14.36 -7.96 14.64
C PHE A 182 13.01 -7.27 14.47
N TRP A 183 12.44 -7.42 13.28
CA TRP A 183 11.17 -6.80 12.92
C TRP A 183 10.17 -7.86 12.52
N HIS A 184 8.92 -7.71 12.95
CA HIS A 184 7.85 -8.55 12.39
C HIS A 184 7.77 -8.34 10.88
N TYR A 185 7.84 -9.43 10.10
CA TYR A 185 7.94 -9.36 8.64
C TYR A 185 6.79 -8.54 8.01
N ASN A 186 5.58 -8.65 8.54
CA ASN A 186 4.39 -7.98 8.02
C ASN A 186 4.18 -6.58 8.59
N THR A 187 4.16 -6.42 9.92
CA THR A 187 3.79 -5.16 10.58
C THR A 187 4.95 -4.18 10.70
N LYS A 188 6.20 -4.64 10.54
CA LYS A 188 7.44 -3.86 10.76
C LYS A 188 7.56 -3.26 12.17
N VAL A 189 6.76 -3.73 13.12
CA VAL A 189 6.88 -3.40 14.54
C VAL A 189 8.10 -4.15 15.12
N PRO A 190 8.86 -3.54 16.06
CA PRO A 190 9.94 -4.22 16.75
C PRO A 190 9.47 -5.53 17.39
N ALA A 191 10.29 -6.58 17.26
CA ALA A 191 10.05 -7.85 17.94
C ALA A 191 10.22 -7.71 19.46
N ALA A 192 9.50 -8.53 20.22
CA ALA A 192 9.63 -8.63 21.67
C ALA A 192 9.80 -10.09 22.09
N GLY A 193 10.36 -10.32 23.27
CA GLY A 193 10.58 -11.65 23.84
C GLY A 193 12.06 -12.04 23.82
N VAL A 194 12.33 -13.33 23.67
CA VAL A 194 13.69 -13.87 23.71
C VAL A 194 14.09 -14.49 22.38
N VAL A 195 15.37 -14.39 22.05
CA VAL A 195 15.98 -15.00 20.87
C VAL A 195 17.22 -15.76 21.28
N MET A 196 17.47 -16.92 20.65
CA MET A 196 18.69 -17.68 20.85
C MET A 196 19.67 -17.38 19.71
N ILE A 197 20.84 -16.88 20.06
CA ILE A 197 21.93 -16.57 19.13
C ILE A 197 23.18 -17.32 19.58
N ASN A 198 23.73 -18.18 18.72
CA ASN A 198 24.92 -18.99 19.02
C ASN A 198 24.81 -19.71 20.38
N ASN A 199 23.66 -20.37 20.62
CA ASN A 199 23.34 -21.12 21.84
C ASN A 199 23.28 -20.26 23.13
N ARG A 200 23.15 -18.95 23.01
CA ARG A 200 22.91 -18.04 24.13
C ARG A 200 21.57 -17.35 23.98
N LEU A 201 20.85 -17.21 25.09
CA LEU A 201 19.55 -16.55 25.13
C LEU A 201 19.75 -15.04 25.33
N TYR A 202 19.05 -14.25 24.53
CA TYR A 202 19.02 -12.79 24.62
C TYR A 202 17.58 -12.32 24.71
N GLU A 203 17.32 -11.34 25.57
CA GLU A 203 16.04 -10.63 25.58
C GLU A 203 16.10 -9.48 24.56
N LEU A 204 15.01 -9.30 23.82
CA LEU A 204 14.89 -8.25 22.82
C LEU A 204 14.42 -6.96 23.48
N GLU A 205 15.33 -5.98 23.55
CA GLU A 205 14.99 -4.62 23.94
C GLU A 205 14.67 -3.80 22.69
N GLN A 206 13.40 -3.38 22.55
CA GLN A 206 12.91 -2.64 21.39
C GLN A 206 13.27 -3.31 20.04
N GLY A 207 13.21 -4.65 20.00
CA GLY A 207 13.55 -5.43 18.81
C GLY A 207 15.03 -5.49 18.49
N THR A 208 15.92 -5.22 19.44
CA THR A 208 17.37 -5.23 19.20
C THR A 208 18.13 -6.17 20.13
N VAL A 209 19.24 -6.70 19.62
CA VAL A 209 20.30 -7.36 20.41
C VAL A 209 21.65 -6.85 19.93
N THR A 210 22.47 -6.37 20.85
CA THR A 210 23.86 -5.98 20.57
C THR A 210 24.81 -7.12 20.94
N LEU A 211 25.66 -7.52 20.00
CA LEU A 211 26.64 -8.59 20.15
C LEU A 211 28.04 -8.04 19.96
N THR A 212 28.98 -8.53 20.75
CA THR A 212 30.41 -8.31 20.51
C THR A 212 31.02 -9.60 19.98
N LEU A 213 31.51 -9.55 18.75
CA LEU A 213 32.00 -10.69 17.98
C LEU A 213 33.51 -10.57 17.73
N PRO A 214 34.28 -11.65 17.83
CA PRO A 214 35.70 -11.60 17.51
C PRO A 214 35.92 -11.50 15.99
N LEU A 215 36.84 -10.64 15.54
CA LEU A 215 37.19 -10.43 14.12
C LEU A 215 38.14 -11.50 13.54
N ASN A 216 38.31 -12.61 14.25
CA ASN A 216 39.30 -13.64 13.95
C ASN A 216 38.88 -14.60 12.82
N SER A 217 37.67 -14.47 12.25
CA SER A 217 37.24 -15.22 11.06
C SER A 217 36.14 -14.47 10.30
N THR A 218 36.20 -14.50 8.96
CA THR A 218 35.17 -13.93 8.07
C THR A 218 34.80 -14.97 7.02
N PRO A 219 33.50 -15.33 6.86
CA PRO A 219 32.32 -14.81 7.56
C PRO A 219 32.19 -15.35 8.99
N ILE A 220 31.63 -14.54 9.91
CA ILE A 220 31.24 -14.97 11.26
C ILE A 220 29.82 -15.54 11.18
N PRO A 221 29.62 -16.87 11.31
CA PRO A 221 28.28 -17.44 11.26
C PRO A 221 27.48 -17.06 12.52
N LEU A 222 26.25 -16.59 12.30
CA LEU A 222 25.27 -16.39 13.36
C LEU A 222 24.16 -17.43 13.22
N HIS A 223 24.02 -18.29 14.22
CA HIS A 223 22.92 -19.24 14.31
C HIS A 223 21.81 -18.63 15.17
N ILE A 224 20.68 -18.32 14.53
CA ILE A 224 19.54 -17.65 15.16
C ILE A 224 18.34 -18.59 15.19
N SER A 225 17.74 -18.75 16.37
CA SER A 225 16.53 -19.55 16.59
C SER A 225 15.63 -18.92 17.64
N TRP A 226 14.34 -19.25 17.59
CA TRP A 226 13.26 -18.70 18.43
C TRP A 226 12.67 -19.79 19.31
#